data_AF-A0A0S8KNM1-F1
#
_entry.id   AF-A0A0S8KNM1-F1
#
_cell.length_a   1.000
_cell.length_b   1.000
_cell.length_c   1.000
_cell.angle_alpha   90.00
_cell.angle_beta   90.00
_cell.angle_gamma   90.00
#
_symmetry.space_group_name_H-M   'P 1'
#
loop_
_entity.id
_entity.type
_entity.pdbx_description
1 polymer ?
#
loop_
_entity_poly.entity_id
_entity_poly.type
_entity_poly.pdbx_seq_one_letter_code
_entity_poly.pdbx_strand_id
1 'polypeptide(L)'
;MSDQIRHKSACQRAGFLVLIVLSLAVLYMLPAGPVAWATPPQSPLRQTVPTLAPPRWSWVGGSGPYPVDYAPSGMPDFDQQQSDWHDGASPGAWTHSGPVAVADVLWWFDSLAKGKHDLLPSFGGWDDHDAQNVVPLVNELAARLGTNSVISGTDVLAFVPALEEYVAGRGLQDLYSGNIIMRPTFEQLHESTVSDGVILLLGFWEQQGPDQWVYLGGHYVAAAGVEHINRYLAVSDPFRDAFEAAETLLGRSDGGHAYPHASDVHNDAQNVSHDAYRVVVPTSASVPSLFGQNLAAAFDAYRGDYVGPLFNVWTTIDYAIVLSPPPYYHLYIPIIVKEAR
;
A
#
# COMPACT_ATOMS: atom_id res chain seq x y z
N MET A 1 9.84 -46.57 -57.47
CA MET A 1 9.33 -45.19 -57.25
C MET A 1 8.74 -44.98 -55.84
N SER A 2 8.78 -45.98 -54.94
CA SER A 2 8.22 -45.89 -53.57
C SER A 2 9.26 -45.50 -52.50
N ASP A 3 10.53 -45.87 -52.65
CA ASP A 3 11.57 -45.61 -51.62
C ASP A 3 12.15 -44.18 -51.64
N GLN A 4 12.12 -43.50 -52.78
CA GLN A 4 12.62 -42.12 -52.91
C GLN A 4 11.73 -41.07 -52.19
N ILE A 5 10.47 -41.40 -51.89
CA ILE A 5 9.53 -40.49 -51.21
C ILE A 5 9.66 -40.63 -49.68
N ARG A 6 9.98 -41.82 -49.16
CA ARG A 6 10.14 -42.04 -47.70
C ARG A 6 11.37 -41.35 -47.12
N HIS A 7 12.45 -41.23 -47.89
CA HIS A 7 13.67 -40.56 -47.40
C HIS A 7 13.55 -39.04 -47.24
N LYS A 8 12.75 -38.36 -48.08
CA LYS A 8 12.55 -36.89 -47.96
C LYS A 8 11.69 -36.52 -46.74
N SER A 9 10.73 -37.37 -46.38
CA SER A 9 9.84 -37.19 -45.22
C SER A 9 10.57 -37.27 -43.88
N ALA A 10 11.50 -38.23 -43.73
CA ALA A 10 12.25 -38.39 -42.49
C ALA A 10 13.26 -37.25 -42.24
N CYS A 11 13.92 -36.77 -43.30
CA CYS A 11 14.90 -35.67 -43.19
C CYS A 11 14.24 -34.33 -42.84
N GLN A 12 13.04 -34.05 -43.37
CA GLN A 12 12.27 -32.85 -43.03
C GLN A 12 11.75 -32.88 -41.57
N ARG A 13 11.35 -34.05 -41.06
CA ARG A 13 10.89 -34.19 -39.67
C ARG A 13 12.02 -34.05 -38.66
N ALA A 14 13.21 -34.57 -38.97
CA ALA A 14 14.38 -34.40 -38.12
C ALA A 14 14.84 -32.93 -38.07
N GLY A 15 14.85 -32.22 -39.20
CA GLY A 15 15.18 -30.79 -39.25
C GLY A 15 14.21 -29.92 -38.45
N PHE A 16 12.91 -30.23 -38.50
CA PHE A 16 11.90 -29.50 -37.74
C PHE A 16 12.02 -29.71 -36.22
N LEU A 17 12.33 -30.94 -35.79
CA LEU A 17 12.52 -31.23 -34.37
C LEU A 17 13.77 -30.55 -33.79
N VAL A 18 14.87 -30.52 -34.56
CA VAL A 18 16.11 -29.84 -34.16
C VAL A 18 15.92 -28.33 -34.07
N LEU A 19 15.14 -27.73 -34.98
CA LEU A 19 14.78 -26.32 -34.91
C LEU A 19 13.95 -26.01 -33.67
N ILE A 20 12.96 -26.84 -33.31
CA ILE A 20 12.17 -26.64 -32.09
C ILE A 20 13.03 -26.72 -30.83
N VAL A 21 13.92 -27.72 -30.74
CA VAL A 21 14.80 -27.89 -29.57
C VAL A 21 15.80 -26.74 -29.45
N LEU A 22 16.35 -26.25 -30.58
CA LEU A 22 17.22 -25.07 -30.58
C LEU A 22 16.46 -23.79 -30.23
N SER A 23 15.23 -23.62 -30.71
CA SER A 23 14.38 -22.48 -30.34
C SER A 23 14.04 -22.47 -28.85
N LEU A 24 13.73 -23.64 -28.27
CA LEU A 24 13.47 -23.78 -26.84
C LEU A 24 14.72 -23.58 -25.99
N ALA A 25 15.88 -24.07 -26.45
CA ALA A 25 17.16 -23.85 -25.76
C ALA A 25 17.59 -22.38 -25.79
N VAL A 26 17.32 -21.65 -26.88
CA VAL A 26 17.54 -20.19 -26.95
C VAL A 26 16.59 -19.46 -26.00
N LEU A 27 15.32 -19.87 -25.91
CA LEU A 27 14.37 -19.29 -24.96
C LEU A 27 14.77 -19.53 -23.49
N TYR A 28 15.39 -20.68 -23.19
CA TYR A 28 15.84 -21.07 -21.86
C TYR A 28 17.19 -20.43 -21.46
N MET A 29 17.99 -20.00 -22.43
CA MET A 29 19.31 -19.39 -22.23
C MET A 29 19.29 -17.86 -22.33
N LEU A 30 18.14 -17.25 -22.64
CA LEU A 30 17.96 -15.82 -22.43
C LEU A 30 18.01 -15.56 -20.92
N PRO A 31 18.91 -14.70 -20.42
CA PRO A 31 18.88 -14.34 -19.01
C PRO A 31 17.50 -13.79 -18.71
N ALA A 32 16.80 -14.44 -17.77
CA ALA A 32 15.74 -13.80 -17.01
C ALA A 32 16.41 -12.68 -16.20
N GLY A 33 16.79 -11.59 -16.87
CA GLY A 33 17.03 -10.35 -16.18
C GLY A 33 15.78 -10.05 -15.36
N PRO A 34 15.90 -9.44 -14.17
CA PRO A 34 14.73 -8.98 -13.46
C PRO A 34 13.92 -8.16 -14.46
N VAL A 35 12.71 -8.62 -14.76
CA VAL A 35 11.74 -7.81 -15.48
C VAL A 35 11.44 -6.70 -14.49
N ALA A 36 12.26 -5.65 -14.53
CA ALA A 36 11.89 -4.37 -13.96
C ALA A 36 10.65 -3.99 -14.74
N TRP A 37 9.49 -4.22 -14.13
CA TRP A 37 8.24 -3.65 -14.58
C TRP A 37 8.42 -2.15 -14.44
N ALA A 38 8.93 -1.51 -15.49
CA ALA A 38 8.86 -0.07 -15.63
C ALA A 38 7.37 0.23 -15.72
N THR A 39 6.79 0.58 -14.58
CA THR A 39 5.47 1.18 -14.54
C THR A 39 5.45 2.29 -15.59
N PRO A 40 4.43 2.39 -16.45
CA PRO A 40 4.42 3.44 -17.46
C PRO A 40 4.61 4.77 -16.75
N PRO A 41 5.57 5.62 -17.18
CA PRO A 41 5.84 6.88 -16.53
C PRO A 41 4.52 7.65 -16.45
N GLN A 42 4.09 7.96 -15.23
CA GLN A 42 3.01 8.93 -15.09
C GLN A 42 3.49 10.20 -15.78
N SER A 43 2.71 10.69 -16.75
CA SER A 43 3.08 11.90 -17.47
C SER A 43 3.25 13.02 -16.42
N PRO A 44 4.44 13.64 -16.32
CA PRO A 44 4.66 14.75 -15.39
C PRO A 44 3.62 15.88 -15.58
N LEU A 45 3.04 15.98 -16.78
CA LEU A 45 1.99 16.92 -17.15
C LEU A 45 0.64 16.71 -16.44
N ARG A 46 0.42 15.60 -15.72
CA ARG A 46 -0.83 15.38 -14.95
C ARG A 46 -0.76 15.92 -13.52
N GLN A 47 0.44 16.17 -13.00
CA GLN A 47 0.65 16.82 -11.71
C GLN A 47 0.99 18.32 -11.83
N THR A 48 1.11 18.87 -13.04
CA THR A 48 1.31 20.31 -13.27
C THR A 48 0.08 21.18 -12.99
N VAL A 49 -0.87 20.71 -12.16
CA VAL A 49 -1.98 21.58 -11.77
C VAL A 49 -1.42 22.67 -10.87
N PRO A 50 -1.61 23.97 -11.19
CA PRO A 50 -1.08 25.05 -10.38
C PRO A 50 -1.55 24.90 -8.93
N THR A 51 -0.61 24.88 -8.00
CA THR A 51 -0.92 24.98 -6.58
C THR A 51 -1.48 26.37 -6.30
N LEU A 52 -2.59 26.47 -5.57
CA LEU A 52 -3.17 27.72 -5.10
C LEU A 52 -2.21 28.46 -4.16
N ALA A 53 -1.40 27.73 -3.41
CA ALA A 53 -0.35 28.24 -2.52
C ALA A 53 0.76 27.18 -2.36
N PRO A 54 1.97 27.55 -1.90
CA PRO A 54 2.98 26.58 -1.50
C PRO A 54 2.38 25.52 -0.55
N PRO A 55 2.60 24.21 -0.81
CA PRO A 55 2.07 23.13 0.03
C PRO A 55 2.40 23.32 1.51
N ARG A 56 1.38 23.23 2.38
CA ARG A 56 1.53 23.25 3.85
C ARG A 56 1.12 21.91 4.45
N TRP A 57 2.09 21.00 4.48
CA TRP A 57 1.88 19.64 4.92
C TRP A 57 1.64 19.54 6.42
N SER A 58 0.64 18.74 6.77
CA SER A 58 0.46 18.12 8.07
C SER A 58 0.89 16.66 7.94
N TRP A 59 2.17 16.39 8.17
CA TRP A 59 2.73 15.04 8.16
C TRP A 59 2.40 14.32 9.46
N VAL A 60 2.08 13.04 9.32
CA VAL A 60 2.07 12.08 10.41
C VAL A 60 3.47 12.06 11.04
N GLY A 61 3.58 12.42 12.32
CA GLY A 61 4.85 12.59 13.06
C GLY A 61 5.43 14.01 13.11
N GLY A 62 4.89 14.99 12.37
CA GLY A 62 5.40 16.37 12.32
C GLY A 62 4.93 17.30 13.45
N SER A 63 4.00 16.87 14.31
CA SER A 63 3.25 17.72 15.25
C SER A 63 3.41 17.38 16.75
N GLY A 64 4.25 16.40 17.11
CA GLY A 64 4.42 15.92 18.49
C GLY A 64 5.88 15.78 18.94
N PRO A 65 6.15 15.53 20.24
CA PRO A 65 7.50 15.29 20.73
C PRO A 65 8.02 14.05 20.00
N TYR A 66 9.09 14.23 19.23
CA TYR A 66 9.78 13.25 18.37
C TYR A 66 9.45 11.77 18.70
N PRO A 67 8.99 10.96 17.73
CA PRO A 67 8.95 9.51 17.90
C PRO A 67 10.36 9.06 18.29
N VAL A 68 10.49 8.64 19.54
CA VAL A 68 11.77 8.28 20.15
C VAL A 68 12.09 6.87 19.68
N ASP A 69 13.19 6.75 18.94
CA ASP A 69 13.87 5.55 18.44
C ASP A 69 13.24 4.71 17.31
N TYR A 70 11.94 4.75 17.05
CA TYR A 70 11.33 3.64 16.29
C TYR A 70 10.59 3.95 14.96
N ALA A 71 10.24 5.21 14.71
CA ALA A 71 9.70 5.68 13.43
C ALA A 71 10.06 7.17 13.19
N PRO A 72 11.37 7.50 13.12
CA PRO A 72 11.86 8.89 13.18
C PRO A 72 11.37 9.77 12.03
N SER A 73 10.98 9.15 10.91
CA SER A 73 10.51 9.83 9.70
C SER A 73 8.97 10.01 9.68
N GLY A 74 8.22 9.43 10.62
CA GLY A 74 6.76 9.49 10.70
C GLY A 74 6.10 8.13 10.46
N MET A 75 5.05 8.08 9.62
CA MET A 75 4.49 6.80 9.15
C MET A 75 5.60 5.96 8.52
N PRO A 76 5.80 4.68 8.89
CA PRO A 76 6.66 3.74 8.17
C PRO A 76 6.16 3.49 6.75
N ASP A 77 6.98 2.82 5.95
CA ASP A 77 6.69 2.55 4.55
C ASP A 77 7.03 1.12 4.14
N PHE A 78 6.55 0.14 4.91
CA PHE A 78 6.95 -1.25 4.71
C PHE A 78 6.58 -1.78 3.31
N ASP A 79 7.45 -2.62 2.73
CA ASP A 79 7.28 -3.12 1.37
C ASP A 79 6.58 -4.49 1.36
N GLN A 80 5.56 -4.66 0.52
CA GLN A 80 4.81 -5.90 0.39
C GLN A 80 5.49 -6.99 -0.46
N GLN A 81 6.59 -6.67 -1.14
CA GLN A 81 7.32 -7.53 -2.07
C GLN A 81 8.29 -8.47 -1.34
N GLN A 82 7.76 -9.20 -0.35
CA GLN A 82 8.48 -10.20 0.44
C GLN A 82 8.22 -11.60 -0.10
N SER A 83 9.17 -12.54 0.05
CA SER A 83 9.21 -13.79 -0.74
C SER A 83 7.91 -14.60 -0.84
N ASP A 84 7.07 -14.63 0.20
CA ASP A 84 5.85 -15.44 0.26
C ASP A 84 4.54 -14.61 0.20
N TRP A 85 4.62 -13.31 -0.06
CA TRP A 85 3.47 -12.39 -0.01
C TRP A 85 2.71 -12.23 -1.32
N HIS A 86 2.73 -13.27 -2.15
CA HIS A 86 2.07 -13.31 -3.44
C HIS A 86 1.14 -14.52 -3.56
N ASP A 87 0.06 -14.41 -4.31
CA ASP A 87 -0.88 -15.53 -4.54
C ASP A 87 -0.38 -16.53 -5.62
N GLY A 88 0.73 -16.20 -6.30
CA GLY A 88 1.30 -17.00 -7.38
C GLY A 88 0.46 -17.03 -8.66
N ALA A 89 -0.63 -16.26 -8.75
CA ALA A 89 -1.51 -16.22 -9.91
C ALA A 89 -0.84 -15.54 -11.11
N SER A 90 0.04 -14.57 -10.86
CA SER A 90 0.91 -13.99 -11.89
C SER A 90 2.21 -13.41 -11.30
N PRO A 91 3.28 -13.24 -12.10
CA PRO A 91 4.47 -12.52 -11.65
C PRO A 91 4.11 -11.11 -11.19
N GLY A 92 4.36 -10.80 -9.91
CA GLY A 92 4.03 -9.50 -9.32
C GLY A 92 2.62 -9.40 -8.71
N ALA A 93 1.89 -10.51 -8.58
CA ALA A 93 0.61 -10.56 -7.86
C ALA A 93 0.83 -10.58 -6.33
N TRP A 94 1.41 -9.50 -5.81
CA TRP A 94 1.56 -9.26 -4.38
C TRP A 94 0.20 -8.97 -3.76
N THR A 95 -0.05 -9.47 -2.55
CA THR A 95 -1.42 -9.51 -1.97
C THR A 95 -1.49 -8.93 -0.56
N HIS A 96 -0.37 -8.47 -0.01
CA HIS A 96 -0.25 -8.13 1.40
C HIS A 96 -0.35 -6.63 1.67
N SER A 97 -0.72 -5.80 0.69
CA SER A 97 -0.85 -4.35 0.90
C SER A 97 -1.78 -3.97 2.05
N GLY A 98 -2.86 -4.74 2.30
CA GLY A 98 -3.74 -4.53 3.45
C GLY A 98 -3.04 -4.71 4.80
N PRO A 99 -2.54 -5.93 5.10
CA PRO A 99 -1.74 -6.21 6.30
C PRO A 99 -0.53 -5.28 6.49
N VAL A 100 0.14 -4.90 5.40
CA VAL A 100 1.30 -3.99 5.45
C VAL A 100 0.88 -2.58 5.87
N ALA A 101 -0.17 -2.01 5.24
CA ALA A 101 -0.68 -0.70 5.62
C ALA A 101 -1.19 -0.65 7.07
N VAL A 102 -1.70 -1.78 7.60
CA VAL A 102 -2.02 -1.91 9.03
C VAL A 102 -0.76 -1.88 9.89
N ALA A 103 0.28 -2.61 9.48
CA ALA A 103 1.55 -2.63 10.20
C ALA A 103 2.17 -1.24 10.29
N ASP A 104 2.18 -0.45 9.21
CA ASP A 104 2.68 0.94 9.23
C ASP A 104 1.94 1.77 10.29
N VAL A 105 0.60 1.73 10.29
CA VAL A 105 -0.23 2.49 11.22
C VAL A 105 -0.02 2.07 12.68
N LEU A 106 0.02 0.76 12.96
CA LEU A 106 0.23 0.26 14.32
C LEU A 106 1.63 0.61 14.83
N TRP A 107 2.63 0.50 13.98
CA TRP A 107 4.02 0.81 14.30
C TRP A 107 4.21 2.30 14.56
N TRP A 108 3.61 3.16 13.72
CA TRP A 108 3.57 4.59 13.99
C TRP A 108 2.91 4.87 15.34
N PHE A 109 1.74 4.29 15.63
CA PHE A 109 1.08 4.52 16.92
C PHE A 109 1.90 4.09 18.12
N ASP A 110 2.56 2.93 18.06
CA ASP A 110 3.41 2.45 19.16
C ASP A 110 4.61 3.39 19.40
N SER A 111 5.08 4.07 18.34
CA SER A 111 6.19 5.04 18.40
C SER A 111 5.81 6.42 19.00
N LEU A 112 4.52 6.78 19.04
CA LEU A 112 4.07 8.13 19.43
C LEU A 112 4.16 8.42 20.93
N ALA A 113 4.26 7.41 21.78
CA ALA A 113 4.14 7.60 23.22
C ALA A 113 5.46 7.53 23.98
N LYS A 114 5.55 8.36 25.03
CA LYS A 114 6.55 8.26 26.10
C LYS A 114 6.42 6.99 26.95
N GLY A 115 5.52 6.08 26.58
CA GLY A 115 5.31 4.77 27.15
C GLY A 115 4.76 3.90 26.05
N LYS A 116 5.63 3.04 25.52
CA LYS A 116 5.33 1.87 24.69
C LYS A 116 3.89 1.41 24.88
N HIS A 117 3.06 1.55 23.84
CA HIS A 117 1.66 1.15 23.92
C HIS A 117 1.50 -0.39 23.93
N ASP A 118 2.61 -1.13 23.81
CA ASP A 118 2.67 -2.59 23.67
C ASP A 118 1.81 -3.08 22.48
N LEU A 119 1.62 -2.19 21.48
CA LEU A 119 0.92 -2.50 20.24
C LEU A 119 1.73 -3.49 19.41
N LEU A 120 3.05 -3.39 19.43
CA LEU A 120 3.93 -4.34 18.75
C LEU A 120 4.46 -5.39 19.73
N PRO A 121 4.36 -6.70 19.43
CA PRO A 121 5.12 -7.70 20.18
C PRO A 121 6.54 -7.76 19.63
N SER A 122 7.48 -8.29 20.40
CA SER A 122 8.68 -8.88 19.80
C SER A 122 8.38 -10.32 19.40
N PHE A 123 8.47 -10.64 18.11
CA PHE A 123 8.30 -12.01 17.61
C PHE A 123 9.56 -12.88 17.76
N GLY A 124 10.66 -12.29 18.23
CA GLY A 124 11.96 -12.96 18.29
C GLY A 124 12.84 -12.49 19.43
N GLY A 125 14.16 -12.64 19.26
CA GLY A 125 15.17 -12.19 20.23
C GLY A 125 15.61 -10.74 20.03
N TRP A 126 14.87 -9.97 19.22
CA TRP A 126 15.14 -8.59 18.84
C TRP A 126 14.14 -7.63 19.49
N ASP A 127 14.40 -6.33 19.36
CA ASP A 127 13.47 -5.28 19.80
C ASP A 127 12.18 -5.31 18.95
N ASP A 128 11.02 -4.92 19.50
CA ASP A 128 9.76 -5.01 18.75
C ASP A 128 9.62 -4.02 17.59
N HIS A 129 10.55 -3.07 17.49
CA HIS A 129 10.68 -2.19 16.34
C HIS A 129 11.97 -2.45 15.55
N ASP A 130 12.58 -3.63 15.70
CA ASP A 130 13.63 -4.09 14.80
C ASP A 130 13.02 -4.44 13.43
N ALA A 131 13.71 -4.15 12.33
CA ALA A 131 13.27 -4.48 10.97
C ALA A 131 12.93 -5.97 10.78
N GLN A 132 13.56 -6.86 11.57
CA GLN A 132 13.24 -8.30 11.58
C GLN A 132 11.82 -8.61 12.09
N ASN A 133 11.17 -7.65 12.74
CA ASN A 133 9.82 -7.77 13.27
C ASN A 133 8.72 -7.50 12.23
N VAL A 134 9.04 -6.85 11.11
CA VAL A 134 8.06 -6.49 10.05
C VAL A 134 7.41 -7.72 9.45
N VAL A 135 8.21 -8.67 8.96
CA VAL A 135 7.69 -9.88 8.30
C VAL A 135 6.76 -10.70 9.22
N PRO A 136 7.15 -11.05 10.47
CA PRO A 136 6.25 -11.80 11.35
C PRO A 136 5.02 -10.99 11.80
N LEU A 137 5.14 -9.67 11.99
CA LEU A 137 4.00 -8.80 12.28
C LEU A 137 2.97 -8.81 11.15
N VAL A 138 3.41 -8.57 9.92
CA VAL A 138 2.54 -8.56 8.74
C VAL A 138 1.91 -9.94 8.52
N ASN A 139 2.64 -11.04 8.78
CA ASN A 139 2.08 -12.39 8.72
C ASN A 139 0.98 -12.63 9.77
N GLU A 140 1.15 -12.16 11.01
CA GLU A 140 0.08 -12.24 12.02
C GLU A 140 -1.15 -11.45 11.57
N LEU A 141 -0.95 -10.22 11.09
CA LEU A 141 -2.03 -9.35 10.62
C LEU A 141 -2.75 -9.96 9.42
N ALA A 142 -2.02 -10.52 8.45
CA ALA A 142 -2.58 -11.22 7.30
C ALA A 142 -3.44 -12.41 7.71
N ALA A 143 -3.02 -13.19 8.70
CA ALA A 143 -3.79 -14.30 9.23
C ALA A 143 -5.11 -13.83 9.87
N ARG A 144 -5.08 -12.74 10.64
CA ARG A 144 -6.27 -12.15 11.28
C ARG A 144 -7.23 -11.53 10.27
N LEU A 145 -6.69 -10.86 9.26
CA LEU A 145 -7.44 -10.23 8.17
C LEU A 145 -7.99 -11.25 7.16
N GLY A 146 -7.58 -12.52 7.25
CA GLY A 146 -7.97 -13.55 6.30
C GLY A 146 -7.46 -13.25 4.88
N THR A 147 -6.31 -12.60 4.76
CA THR A 147 -5.68 -12.30 3.46
C THR A 147 -5.51 -13.59 2.66
N ASN A 148 -5.91 -13.58 1.38
CA ASN A 148 -5.91 -14.74 0.48
C ASN A 148 -6.81 -15.92 0.91
N SER A 149 -7.69 -15.75 1.91
CA SER A 149 -8.54 -16.84 2.40
C SER A 149 -9.85 -16.99 1.63
N VAL A 150 -10.46 -15.87 1.22
CA VAL A 150 -11.74 -15.84 0.49
C VAL A 150 -11.61 -15.19 -0.89
N ILE A 151 -10.79 -14.15 -0.96
CA ILE A 151 -10.44 -13.41 -2.18
C ILE A 151 -8.92 -13.27 -2.26
N SER A 152 -8.39 -12.96 -3.44
CA SER A 152 -6.99 -12.51 -3.53
C SER A 152 -6.86 -11.15 -2.85
N GLY A 153 -5.86 -11.02 -1.98
CA GLY A 153 -5.71 -9.86 -1.10
C GLY A 153 -6.63 -9.92 0.12
N THR A 154 -7.10 -8.77 0.59
CA THR A 154 -7.83 -8.61 1.85
C THR A 154 -9.19 -7.96 1.62
N ASP A 155 -10.24 -8.46 2.29
CA ASP A 155 -11.57 -7.84 2.28
C ASP A 155 -11.61 -6.64 3.23
N VAL A 156 -12.09 -5.49 2.77
CA VAL A 156 -12.24 -4.26 3.57
C VAL A 156 -13.06 -4.48 4.84
N LEU A 157 -14.05 -5.37 4.80
CA LEU A 157 -14.90 -5.64 5.97
C LEU A 157 -14.21 -6.49 7.05
N ALA A 158 -13.07 -7.11 6.74
CA ALA A 158 -12.27 -7.86 7.71
C ALA A 158 -11.47 -6.94 8.65
N PHE A 159 -11.22 -5.69 8.27
CA PHE A 159 -10.31 -4.81 9.01
C PHE A 159 -10.77 -4.49 10.43
N VAL A 160 -11.99 -3.98 10.61
CA VAL A 160 -12.44 -3.56 11.95
C VAL A 160 -12.48 -4.74 12.93
N PRO A 161 -13.11 -5.88 12.61
CA PRO A 161 -13.09 -7.04 13.51
C PRO A 161 -11.67 -7.54 13.82
N ALA A 162 -10.79 -7.60 12.82
CA ALA A 162 -9.41 -8.07 13.01
C ALA A 162 -8.59 -7.11 13.88
N LEU A 163 -8.73 -5.79 13.67
CA LEU A 163 -8.08 -4.76 14.47
C LEU A 163 -8.59 -4.76 15.92
N GLU A 164 -9.91 -4.84 16.12
CA GLU A 164 -10.51 -4.94 17.45
C GLU A 164 -10.02 -6.18 18.21
N GLU A 165 -9.94 -7.33 17.54
CA GLU A 165 -9.37 -8.55 18.12
C GLU A 165 -7.88 -8.39 18.45
N TYR A 166 -7.11 -7.77 17.54
CA TYR A 166 -5.68 -7.52 17.74
C TYR A 166 -5.43 -6.65 18.98
N VAL A 167 -6.10 -5.49 19.09
CA VAL A 167 -5.92 -4.57 20.22
C VAL A 167 -6.46 -5.16 21.52
N ALA A 168 -7.54 -5.95 21.48
CA ALA A 168 -8.05 -6.67 22.65
C ALA A 168 -7.05 -7.74 23.14
N GLY A 169 -6.37 -8.44 22.21
CA GLY A 169 -5.29 -9.35 22.53
C GLY A 169 -4.11 -8.68 23.26
N ARG A 170 -4.00 -7.35 23.17
CA ARG A 170 -3.01 -6.52 23.89
C ARG A 170 -3.55 -5.84 25.14
N GLY A 171 -4.82 -6.04 25.47
CA GLY A 171 -5.47 -5.34 26.58
C GLY A 171 -5.68 -3.84 26.30
N LEU A 172 -5.71 -3.43 25.03
CA LEU A 172 -5.82 -2.04 24.59
C LEU A 172 -7.20 -1.73 23.96
N GLN A 173 -8.18 -2.62 24.12
CA GLN A 173 -9.52 -2.49 23.54
C GLN A 173 -10.27 -1.22 23.98
N ASP A 174 -9.92 -0.66 25.14
CA ASP A 174 -10.52 0.57 25.65
C ASP A 174 -9.80 1.84 25.17
N LEU A 175 -8.66 1.67 24.48
CA LEU A 175 -7.85 2.77 23.96
C LEU A 175 -8.09 2.99 22.46
N TYR A 176 -8.27 1.93 21.68
CA TYR A 176 -8.38 2.05 20.23
C TYR A 176 -9.74 1.61 19.72
N SER A 177 -10.24 2.31 18.72
CA SER A 177 -11.47 1.94 18.00
C SER A 177 -11.27 2.02 16.50
N GLY A 178 -11.80 1.04 15.77
CA GLY A 178 -11.80 1.01 14.31
C GLY A 178 -13.12 1.49 13.71
N ASN A 179 -13.06 2.19 12.59
CA ASN A 179 -14.24 2.55 11.79
C ASN A 179 -13.93 2.45 10.29
N ILE A 180 -14.95 2.14 9.48
CA ILE A 180 -14.85 2.12 8.02
C ILE A 180 -15.75 3.22 7.45
N ILE A 181 -15.16 4.10 6.66
CA ILE A 181 -15.84 5.17 5.94
C ILE A 181 -15.81 4.84 4.45
N MET A 182 -16.98 4.56 3.88
CA MET A 182 -17.11 4.39 2.43
C MET A 182 -17.09 5.74 1.74
N ARG A 183 -16.25 5.88 0.70
CA ARG A 183 -16.09 7.09 -0.13
C ARG A 183 -15.92 8.36 0.72
N PRO A 184 -14.86 8.42 1.55
CA PRO A 184 -14.64 9.56 2.43
C PRO A 184 -14.47 10.85 1.61
N THR A 185 -14.97 11.96 2.15
CA THR A 185 -14.64 13.28 1.59
C THR A 185 -13.19 13.64 1.91
N PHE A 186 -12.62 14.57 1.14
CA PHE A 186 -11.28 15.08 1.45
C PHE A 186 -11.22 15.70 2.85
N GLU A 187 -12.29 16.39 3.27
CA GLU A 187 -12.37 16.99 4.60
C GLU A 187 -12.31 15.93 5.71
N GLN A 188 -13.01 14.80 5.55
CA GLN A 188 -12.92 13.68 6.48
C GLN A 188 -11.51 13.08 6.51
N LEU A 189 -10.88 12.90 5.36
CA LEU A 189 -9.49 12.42 5.28
C LEU A 189 -8.51 13.36 5.95
N HIS A 190 -8.69 14.67 5.78
CA HIS A 190 -7.85 15.69 6.42
C HIS A 190 -7.99 15.62 7.94
N GLU A 191 -9.22 15.60 8.47
CA GLU A 191 -9.45 15.50 9.91
C GLU A 191 -8.81 14.23 10.47
N SER A 192 -9.10 13.06 9.88
CA SER A 192 -8.58 11.78 10.37
C SER A 192 -7.07 11.62 10.24
N THR A 193 -6.44 12.03 9.13
CA THR A 193 -4.98 11.85 8.95
C THR A 193 -4.15 12.64 9.96
N VAL A 194 -4.72 13.71 10.54
CA VAL A 194 -4.03 14.54 11.53
C VAL A 194 -4.11 13.95 12.95
N SER A 195 -5.15 13.19 13.28
CA SER A 195 -5.41 12.67 14.63
C SER A 195 -5.34 11.15 14.78
N ASP A 196 -5.53 10.42 13.69
CA ASP A 196 -5.80 8.99 13.66
C ASP A 196 -4.86 8.27 12.68
N GLY A 197 -4.86 6.95 12.75
CA GLY A 197 -4.24 6.08 11.77
C GLY A 197 -5.22 5.80 10.66
N VAL A 198 -4.87 6.12 9.42
CA VAL A 198 -5.78 5.98 8.28
C VAL A 198 -5.18 5.04 7.25
N ILE A 199 -5.91 3.97 6.94
CA ILE A 199 -5.63 3.04 5.85
C ILE A 199 -6.66 3.30 4.76
N LEU A 200 -6.23 3.37 3.50
CA LEU A 200 -7.10 3.68 2.37
C LEU A 200 -7.18 2.47 1.45
N LEU A 201 -8.39 2.10 1.05
CA LEU A 201 -8.58 1.22 -0.11
C LEU A 201 -8.68 2.09 -1.36
N LEU A 202 -7.61 2.07 -2.16
CA LEU A 202 -7.59 2.64 -3.50
C LEU A 202 -8.28 1.68 -4.46
N GLY A 203 -9.35 2.11 -5.12
CA GLY A 203 -10.06 1.34 -6.13
C GLY A 203 -9.61 1.69 -7.54
N PHE A 204 -9.45 0.69 -8.40
CA PHE A 204 -9.10 0.86 -9.81
C PHE A 204 -10.34 0.66 -10.69
N TRP A 205 -10.72 1.71 -11.41
CA TRP A 205 -11.93 1.76 -12.22
C TRP A 205 -11.60 2.06 -13.69
N GLU A 206 -12.03 1.22 -14.62
CA GLU A 206 -11.86 1.44 -16.05
C GLU A 206 -13.14 1.99 -16.70
N GLN A 207 -13.01 3.07 -17.46
CA GLN A 207 -14.06 3.55 -18.35
C GLN A 207 -14.01 2.79 -19.68
N GLN A 208 -14.89 1.80 -19.86
CA GLN A 208 -14.98 0.98 -21.08
C GLN A 208 -15.99 1.52 -22.11
N GLY A 209 -16.77 2.53 -21.72
CA GLY A 209 -17.73 3.22 -22.57
C GLY A 209 -18.22 4.51 -21.88
N PRO A 210 -19.02 5.35 -22.55
CA PRO A 210 -19.44 6.66 -22.02
C PRO A 210 -19.95 6.63 -20.58
N ASP A 211 -20.71 5.60 -20.21
CA ASP A 211 -21.26 5.39 -18.87
C ASP A 211 -20.98 3.97 -18.34
N GLN A 212 -20.02 3.26 -18.94
CA GLN A 212 -19.66 1.90 -18.54
C GLN A 212 -18.36 1.94 -17.74
N TRP A 213 -18.52 1.85 -16.42
CA TRP A 213 -17.43 1.76 -15.47
C TRP A 213 -17.28 0.34 -14.96
N VAL A 214 -16.06 -0.17 -15.05
CA VAL A 214 -15.71 -1.52 -14.60
C VAL A 214 -14.74 -1.41 -13.43
N TYR A 215 -15.06 -2.08 -12.33
CA TYR A 215 -14.19 -2.20 -11.17
C TYR A 215 -13.19 -3.34 -11.41
N LEU A 216 -11.91 -2.99 -11.40
CA LEU A 216 -10.81 -3.91 -11.66
C LEU A 216 -10.22 -4.49 -10.38
N GLY A 217 -10.40 -3.83 -9.24
CA GLY A 217 -9.91 -4.24 -7.92
C GLY A 217 -9.33 -3.09 -7.13
N GLY A 218 -8.50 -3.38 -6.13
CA GLY A 218 -7.96 -2.33 -5.28
C GLY A 218 -6.62 -2.64 -4.62
N HIS A 219 -6.12 -1.64 -3.92
CA HIS A 219 -4.82 -1.63 -3.25
C HIS A 219 -4.91 -0.83 -1.96
N TYR A 220 -4.29 -1.34 -0.91
CA TYR A 220 -4.25 -0.64 0.37
C TYR A 220 -2.98 0.18 0.52
N VAL A 221 -3.13 1.37 1.08
CA VAL A 221 -2.03 2.28 1.40
C VAL A 221 -2.29 2.93 2.76
N ALA A 222 -1.23 3.31 3.48
CA ALA A 222 -1.35 4.08 4.72
C ALA A 222 -1.27 5.58 4.43
N ALA A 223 -2.12 6.41 5.05
CA ALA A 223 -2.03 7.86 4.90
C ALA A 223 -0.88 8.39 5.76
N ALA A 224 0.09 9.04 5.12
CA ALA A 224 1.30 9.55 5.78
C ALA A 224 1.27 11.07 6.00
N GLY A 225 0.38 11.79 5.32
CA GLY A 225 0.25 13.22 5.52
C GLY A 225 -0.82 13.84 4.62
N VAL A 226 -1.23 15.06 4.96
CA VAL A 226 -2.27 15.78 4.23
C VAL A 226 -1.91 17.25 4.04
N GLU A 227 -2.26 17.79 2.89
CA GLU A 227 -2.12 19.20 2.57
C GLU A 227 -3.48 19.78 2.17
N HIS A 228 -4.05 20.57 3.07
CA HIS A 228 -5.47 20.95 2.97
C HIS A 228 -5.78 21.99 1.88
N ILE A 229 -4.84 22.87 1.53
CA ILE A 229 -5.14 24.01 0.64
C ILE A 229 -5.28 23.53 -0.81
N ASN A 230 -4.33 22.73 -1.27
CA ASN A 230 -4.31 22.21 -2.63
C ASN A 230 -4.93 20.82 -2.74
N ARG A 231 -5.32 20.24 -1.61
CA ARG A 231 -5.90 18.90 -1.46
C ARG A 231 -4.95 17.79 -1.87
N TYR A 232 -3.73 17.80 -1.33
CA TYR A 232 -2.82 16.67 -1.48
C TYR A 232 -2.97 15.70 -0.33
N LEU A 233 -2.79 14.43 -0.64
CA LEU A 233 -2.66 13.34 0.31
C LEU A 233 -1.34 12.64 0.01
N ALA A 234 -0.52 12.48 1.04
CA ALA A 234 0.67 11.67 0.97
C ALA A 234 0.37 10.29 1.55
N VAL A 235 0.87 9.25 0.90
CA VAL A 235 0.65 7.86 1.27
C VAL A 235 1.98 7.13 1.38
N SER A 236 2.05 6.18 2.30
CA SER A 236 2.97 5.05 2.20
C SER A 236 2.29 4.00 1.32
N ASP A 237 2.93 3.66 0.20
CA ASP A 237 2.44 2.68 -0.76
C ASP A 237 3.31 1.43 -0.69
N PRO A 238 2.81 0.32 -0.10
CA PRO A 238 3.59 -0.90 0.08
C PRO A 238 4.13 -1.53 -1.22
N PHE A 239 3.66 -1.10 -2.39
CA PHE A 239 4.10 -1.61 -3.68
C PHE A 239 5.11 -0.71 -4.40
N ARG A 240 5.00 0.60 -4.21
CA ARG A 240 5.57 1.55 -5.17
C ARG A 240 6.11 2.79 -4.48
N ASP A 241 7.42 2.99 -4.67
CA ASP A 241 8.13 4.17 -4.18
C ASP A 241 8.17 5.26 -5.26
N ALA A 242 7.01 5.79 -5.67
CA ALA A 242 6.92 6.65 -6.85
C ALA A 242 7.73 7.96 -6.68
N PHE A 243 7.87 8.46 -5.45
CA PHE A 243 8.64 9.67 -5.16
C PHE A 243 10.14 9.41 -5.32
N GLU A 244 10.64 8.30 -4.77
CA GLU A 244 12.05 7.90 -4.95
C GLU A 244 12.39 7.58 -6.41
N ALA A 245 11.43 6.99 -7.14
CA ALA A 245 11.53 6.74 -8.57
C ALA A 245 11.41 8.00 -9.45
N ALA A 246 11.19 9.17 -8.84
CA ALA A 246 10.92 10.45 -9.53
C ALA A 246 9.72 10.38 -10.50
N GLU A 247 8.74 9.54 -10.19
CA GLU A 247 7.49 9.36 -10.94
C GLU A 247 6.38 10.28 -10.42
N THR A 248 6.50 10.79 -9.18
CA THR A 248 5.70 11.90 -8.66
C THR A 248 6.57 13.13 -8.37
N LEU A 249 5.99 14.32 -8.56
CA LEU A 249 6.63 15.62 -8.32
C LEU A 249 6.61 16.03 -6.84
N LEU A 250 5.70 15.44 -6.06
CA LEU A 250 5.52 15.75 -4.65
C LEU A 250 5.59 14.46 -3.84
N GLY A 251 6.12 14.60 -2.63
CA GLY A 251 6.34 13.51 -1.69
C GLY A 251 7.50 13.84 -0.77
N ARG A 252 7.96 12.83 -0.05
CA ARG A 252 9.22 12.88 0.70
C ARG A 252 9.85 11.51 0.74
N SER A 253 11.17 11.47 0.82
CA SER A 253 11.92 10.28 1.18
C SER A 253 12.93 10.67 2.25
N ASP A 254 12.93 9.91 3.33
CA ASP A 254 13.79 10.09 4.51
C ASP A 254 14.43 8.73 4.85
N GLY A 255 15.53 8.72 5.61
CA GLY A 255 16.30 7.50 5.96
C GLY A 255 17.68 7.43 5.30
N GLY A 256 17.87 8.14 4.18
CA GLY A 256 19.19 8.30 3.55
C GLY A 256 19.69 7.09 2.77
N HIS A 257 18.80 6.18 2.39
CA HIS A 257 19.06 5.08 1.48
C HIS A 257 19.08 5.55 0.00
N ALA A 258 19.59 4.71 -0.90
CA ALA A 258 19.78 5.05 -2.31
C ALA A 258 18.83 4.25 -3.20
N TYR A 259 18.19 4.92 -4.16
CA TYR A 259 17.32 4.30 -5.17
C TYR A 259 18.09 4.00 -6.48
N PRO A 260 17.87 2.83 -7.14
CA PRO A 260 16.99 1.73 -6.73
C PRO A 260 17.62 0.81 -5.68
N HIS A 261 16.79 0.18 -4.87
CA HIS A 261 17.19 -0.79 -3.83
C HIS A 261 16.29 -2.04 -3.87
N ALA A 262 16.59 -3.01 -3.00
CA ALA A 262 15.74 -4.16 -2.76
C ALA A 262 14.54 -3.79 -1.88
N SER A 263 13.47 -4.59 -1.93
CA SER A 263 12.23 -4.36 -1.18
C SER A 263 12.41 -4.41 0.34
N ASP A 264 13.41 -5.16 0.82
CA ASP A 264 13.68 -5.27 2.26
C ASP A 264 14.29 -4.01 2.90
N VAL A 265 14.74 -3.03 2.11
CA VAL A 265 15.29 -1.76 2.63
C VAL A 265 14.26 -0.97 3.42
N HIS A 266 13.00 -0.99 2.99
CA HIS A 266 11.92 -0.28 3.67
C HIS A 266 11.38 -1.02 4.91
N ASN A 267 11.83 -2.25 5.18
CA ASN A 267 11.52 -2.92 6.45
C ASN A 267 12.18 -2.21 7.65
N ASP A 268 13.19 -1.37 7.41
CA ASP A 268 13.65 -0.42 8.41
C ASP A 268 12.75 0.82 8.39
N ALA A 269 11.97 1.03 9.46
CA ALA A 269 11.00 2.12 9.58
C ALA A 269 11.61 3.53 9.51
N GLN A 270 12.95 3.67 9.47
CA GLN A 270 13.62 4.93 9.17
C GLN A 270 13.58 5.29 7.69
N ASN A 271 13.56 4.29 6.82
CA ASN A 271 13.56 4.42 5.36
C ASN A 271 12.12 4.51 4.86
N VAL A 272 11.74 5.69 4.37
CA VAL A 272 10.38 5.94 3.90
C VAL A 272 10.37 6.61 2.53
N SER A 273 9.37 6.29 1.71
CA SER A 273 9.03 6.94 0.45
C SER A 273 7.53 7.29 0.44
N HIS A 274 7.19 8.48 0.92
CA HIS A 274 5.78 8.91 0.87
C HIS A 274 5.45 9.60 -0.45
N ASP A 275 4.52 8.98 -1.18
CA ASP A 275 4.02 9.46 -2.45
C ASP A 275 2.88 10.45 -2.26
N ALA A 276 3.00 11.66 -2.80
CA ALA A 276 1.93 12.66 -2.70
C ALA A 276 1.13 12.80 -3.99
N TYR A 277 -0.18 12.62 -3.86
CA TYR A 277 -1.15 12.77 -4.95
C TYR A 277 -2.19 13.81 -4.62
N ARG A 278 -2.63 14.53 -5.65
CA ARG A 278 -3.75 15.47 -5.49
C ARG A 278 -5.05 14.69 -5.47
N VAL A 279 -5.82 14.84 -4.41
CA VAL A 279 -7.19 14.35 -4.33
C VAL A 279 -8.05 15.28 -5.16
N VAL A 280 -8.39 14.82 -6.37
CA VAL A 280 -9.26 15.52 -7.30
C VAL A 280 -10.54 14.73 -7.51
N VAL A 281 -11.61 15.45 -7.82
CA VAL A 281 -12.75 14.84 -8.52
C VAL A 281 -12.20 14.35 -9.87
N PRO A 282 -12.53 13.13 -10.30
CA PRO A 282 -11.52 12.18 -10.78
C PRO A 282 -10.67 12.72 -11.95
N THR A 283 -9.40 12.28 -12.04
CA THR A 283 -8.60 12.20 -13.27
C THR A 283 -7.76 10.92 -13.23
N SER A 284 -7.61 10.26 -14.37
CA SER A 284 -7.11 8.86 -14.52
C SER A 284 -5.71 8.57 -13.93
N ALA A 285 -5.50 7.36 -13.41
CA ALA A 285 -4.21 6.79 -12.97
C ALA A 285 -4.14 5.27 -13.24
N SER A 286 -2.94 4.71 -13.46
CA SER A 286 -2.73 3.32 -13.93
C SER A 286 -1.94 2.45 -12.94
N VAL A 287 -2.42 1.24 -12.60
CA VAL A 287 -1.62 0.17 -11.96
C VAL A 287 -2.08 -1.23 -12.43
N PRO A 288 -1.38 -1.88 -13.39
CA PRO A 288 -1.83 -3.16 -13.96
C PRO A 288 -1.55 -4.43 -13.13
N SER A 289 -0.68 -4.40 -12.11
CA SER A 289 -0.31 -5.59 -11.31
C SER A 289 -1.27 -5.90 -10.15
N LEU A 290 -2.27 -5.06 -9.91
CA LEU A 290 -3.18 -5.13 -8.75
C LEU A 290 -4.62 -5.50 -9.13
N PHE A 291 -4.85 -5.87 -10.40
CA PHE A 291 -6.16 -6.25 -10.88
C PHE A 291 -6.64 -7.57 -10.26
N GLY A 292 -7.91 -7.62 -9.88
CA GLY A 292 -8.56 -8.78 -9.29
C GLY A 292 -8.32 -8.95 -7.79
N GLN A 293 -7.58 -8.05 -7.14
CA GLN A 293 -7.26 -8.13 -5.72
C GLN A 293 -8.08 -7.15 -4.87
N ASN A 294 -8.15 -7.41 -3.56
CA ASN A 294 -8.77 -6.53 -2.56
C ASN A 294 -10.21 -6.12 -2.94
N LEU A 295 -10.96 -7.05 -3.52
CA LEU A 295 -12.25 -6.78 -4.12
C LEU A 295 -13.30 -6.47 -3.05
N ALA A 296 -13.71 -5.20 -2.95
CA ALA A 296 -14.79 -4.81 -2.08
C ALA A 296 -16.15 -5.33 -2.58
N ALA A 297 -16.84 -6.11 -1.76
CA ALA A 297 -18.13 -6.73 -2.08
C ALA A 297 -19.21 -5.73 -2.58
N ALA A 298 -19.12 -4.46 -2.12
CA ALA A 298 -20.03 -3.40 -2.54
C ALA A 298 -19.95 -3.07 -4.04
N PHE A 299 -18.86 -3.44 -4.72
CA PHE A 299 -18.66 -3.17 -6.15
C PHE A 299 -18.77 -4.42 -7.03
N ASP A 300 -19.26 -5.53 -6.50
CA ASP A 300 -19.40 -6.80 -7.24
C ASP A 300 -20.20 -6.67 -8.53
N ALA A 301 -21.24 -5.84 -8.52
CA ALA A 301 -22.07 -5.58 -9.69
C ALA A 301 -21.34 -4.85 -10.83
N TYR A 302 -20.19 -4.23 -10.53
CA TYR A 302 -19.37 -3.47 -11.48
C TYR A 302 -18.10 -4.22 -11.89
N ARG A 303 -17.84 -5.42 -11.35
CA ARG A 303 -16.63 -6.19 -11.67
C ARG A 303 -16.59 -6.55 -13.15
N GLY A 304 -15.38 -6.61 -13.69
CA GLY A 304 -15.15 -7.07 -15.05
C GLY A 304 -13.67 -7.13 -15.37
N ASP A 305 -13.38 -7.65 -16.55
CA ASP A 305 -12.01 -7.76 -17.03
C ASP A 305 -11.51 -6.40 -17.53
N TYR A 306 -10.21 -6.17 -17.40
CA TYR A 306 -9.53 -5.07 -18.05
C TYR A 306 -9.52 -5.30 -19.57
N VAL A 307 -10.00 -4.33 -20.36
CA VAL A 307 -10.13 -4.49 -21.83
C VAL A 307 -9.55 -3.33 -22.65
N GLY A 308 -9.29 -2.20 -22.03
CA GLY A 308 -8.88 -0.97 -22.71
C GLY A 308 -7.40 -0.64 -22.51
N PRO A 309 -6.99 0.58 -22.91
CA PRO A 309 -5.66 1.10 -22.61
C PRO A 309 -5.61 1.74 -21.20
N LEU A 310 -4.44 1.70 -20.56
CA LEU A 310 -4.24 2.13 -19.16
C LEU A 310 -4.69 3.57 -18.85
N PHE A 311 -4.73 4.46 -19.84
CA PHE A 311 -5.20 5.83 -19.64
C PHE A 311 -6.72 5.95 -19.38
N ASN A 312 -7.46 4.85 -19.52
CA ASN A 312 -8.88 4.76 -19.16
C ASN A 312 -9.10 4.28 -17.72
N VAL A 313 -8.02 4.00 -16.97
CA VAL A 313 -8.10 3.56 -15.56
C VAL A 313 -8.04 4.77 -14.63
N TRP A 314 -8.86 4.76 -13.60
CA TRP A 314 -9.01 5.83 -12.62
C TRP A 314 -8.85 5.23 -11.24
N THR A 315 -8.06 5.90 -10.41
CA THR A 315 -7.91 5.52 -9.01
C THR A 315 -8.85 6.37 -8.17
N THR A 316 -9.66 5.71 -7.33
CA THR A 316 -10.56 6.33 -6.37
C THR A 316 -10.16 5.95 -4.96
N ILE A 317 -10.52 6.76 -3.97
CA ILE A 317 -10.48 6.35 -2.57
C ILE A 317 -11.86 5.77 -2.26
N ASP A 318 -11.97 4.45 -2.31
CA ASP A 318 -13.26 3.78 -2.15
C ASP A 318 -13.63 3.59 -0.69
N TYR A 319 -12.64 3.38 0.19
CA TYR A 319 -12.81 3.30 1.63
C TYR A 319 -11.64 3.93 2.37
N ALA A 320 -11.92 4.47 3.55
CA ALA A 320 -10.93 4.72 4.60
C ALA A 320 -11.26 3.85 5.81
N ILE A 321 -10.27 3.13 6.31
CA ILE A 321 -10.29 2.45 7.60
C ILE A 321 -9.55 3.35 8.58
N VAL A 322 -10.24 3.84 9.59
CA VAL A 322 -9.71 4.77 10.58
C VAL A 322 -9.55 4.04 11.90
N LEU A 323 -8.31 3.99 12.39
CA LEU A 323 -7.97 3.52 13.73
C LEU A 323 -7.74 4.74 14.61
N SER A 324 -8.68 5.01 15.51
CA SER A 324 -8.62 6.17 16.40
C SER A 324 -8.06 5.79 17.77
N PRO A 325 -7.06 6.52 18.29
CA PRO A 325 -6.67 6.44 19.69
C PRO A 325 -7.74 7.11 20.57
N PRO A 326 -7.67 7.00 21.91
CA PRO A 326 -8.69 7.61 22.74
C PRO A 326 -8.54 9.13 22.68
N PRO A 327 -9.63 9.91 22.72
CA PRO A 327 -9.54 11.36 22.69
C PRO A 327 -8.65 11.84 23.85
N TYR A 328 -7.57 12.56 23.53
CA TYR A 328 -6.74 13.25 24.53
C TYR A 328 -7.54 14.40 25.15
N TYR A 329 -8.34 14.11 26.17
CA TYR A 329 -8.93 15.17 26.97
C TYR A 329 -7.88 15.76 27.90
N HIS A 330 -7.35 16.94 27.56
CA HIS A 330 -6.70 17.79 28.56
C HIS A 330 -7.79 18.36 29.49
N LEU A 331 -8.03 17.69 30.62
CA LEU A 331 -8.86 18.25 31.68
C LEU A 331 -8.09 19.38 32.38
N TYR A 332 -8.27 20.61 31.89
CA TYR A 332 -7.84 21.80 32.63
C TYR A 332 -8.79 22.02 33.80
N ILE A 333 -8.46 21.49 34.98
CA ILE A 333 -9.12 21.90 36.23
C ILE A 333 -8.46 23.20 36.69
N PRO A 334 -9.14 24.36 36.67
CA PRO A 334 -8.62 25.55 37.31
C PRO A 334 -8.58 25.32 38.82
N ILE A 335 -7.39 25.08 39.37
CA ILE A 335 -7.20 25.03 40.82
C ILE A 335 -7.22 26.48 41.34
N ILE A 336 -8.33 26.87 41.98
CA ILE A 336 -8.36 28.11 42.77
C ILE A 336 -7.63 27.83 44.08
N VAL A 337 -6.34 28.19 44.14
CA VAL A 337 -5.58 28.17 45.40
C VAL A 337 -6.06 29.35 46.24
N LYS A 338 -6.75 29.06 47.34
CA LYS A 338 -7.16 30.09 48.30
C LYS A 338 -5.93 30.45 49.14
N GLU A 339 -5.42 31.67 49.00
CA GLU A 339 -4.38 32.18 49.90
C GLU A 339 -4.90 32.14 51.34
N ALA A 340 -4.15 31.46 52.21
CA ALA A 340 -4.35 31.54 53.65
C ALA A 340 -3.92 32.94 54.10
N ARG A 341 -4.85 33.70 54.67
CA ARG A 341 -4.56 34.96 55.36
C ARG A 341 -4.07 34.71 56.78
#